data_AF-A0A2T9ZAK2-F1
#
_entry.id   AF-A0A2T9ZAK2-F1
#
_cell.length_a   1.000
_cell.length_b   1.000
_cell.length_c   1.000
_cell.angle_alpha   90.00
_cell.angle_beta   90.00
_cell.angle_gamma   90.00
#
_symmetry.space_group_name_H-M   'P 1'
#
loop_
_entity.id
_entity.type
_entity.pdbx_description
1 polymer ?
#
loop_
_entity_poly.entity_id
_entity_poly.type
_entity_poly.pdbx_seq_one_letter_code
_entity_poly.pdbx_strand_id
1 'polypeptide(L)'
;MSSDEEYSGRRFSTRNADLPMDERFLKDQIQGIELQMQSLEKNLSTALEYSIFASLDNQEISTINKRFSPFDHETVVRGLIDQGKRFSILATEIGKFKHNPPFDQKKLQKLKKTLTQKNKKHDNSSEFAKYGTSKEFKEYKSQIWELSNPDEPMPPLFDEEEEEDIIVSSSTVGLKCPLTTKYLENPSTR
;
A
#
# COMPACT_ATOMS: atom_id res chain seq x y z
N MET A 1 -74.16 24.61 -4.54
CA MET A 1 -73.44 25.75 -3.95
C MET A 1 -72.52 25.17 -2.90
N SER A 2 -71.22 25.07 -3.21
CA SER A 2 -70.19 24.49 -2.35
C SER A 2 -69.93 25.35 -1.13
N SER A 3 -69.82 24.70 0.02
CA SER A 3 -69.16 25.22 1.21
C SER A 3 -67.75 24.67 1.26
N ASP A 4 -66.76 25.55 1.07
CA ASP A 4 -65.34 25.26 1.16
C ASP A 4 -64.94 24.97 2.62
N GLU A 5 -64.48 23.75 2.88
CA GLU A 5 -63.82 23.38 4.14
C GLU A 5 -62.33 23.77 4.09
N GLU A 6 -61.92 24.62 5.02
CA GLU A 6 -60.55 25.06 5.24
C GLU A 6 -59.61 23.88 5.58
N TYR A 7 -58.77 23.51 4.62
CA TYR A 7 -57.69 22.55 4.83
C TYR A 7 -56.50 23.23 5.53
N SER A 8 -56.46 23.13 6.87
CA SER A 8 -55.32 23.58 7.67
C SER A 8 -54.10 22.66 7.46
N GLY A 9 -53.21 23.07 6.56
CA GLY A 9 -51.92 22.43 6.33
C GLY A 9 -51.04 22.52 7.57
N ARG A 10 -50.93 21.42 8.33
CA ARG A 10 -49.92 21.24 9.38
C ARG A 10 -48.53 21.43 8.76
N ARG A 11 -47.86 22.52 9.14
CA ARG A 11 -46.44 22.71 8.89
C ARG A 11 -45.68 21.64 9.69
N PHE A 12 -45.19 20.61 9.01
CA PHE A 12 -44.19 19.72 9.57
C PHE A 12 -42.93 20.53 9.87
N SER A 13 -42.71 20.78 11.15
CA SER A 13 -41.48 21.36 11.68
C SER A 13 -40.32 20.39 11.43
N THR A 14 -39.48 20.69 10.45
CA THR A 14 -38.18 20.04 10.24
C THR A 14 -37.18 20.51 11.31
N ARG A 15 -37.40 20.10 12.56
CA ARG A 15 -36.41 20.19 13.65
C ARG A 15 -35.87 18.79 13.93
N ASN A 16 -34.93 18.33 13.11
CA ASN A 16 -34.09 17.17 13.39
C ASN A 16 -32.64 17.44 12.95
N ALA A 17 -32.17 18.66 13.17
CA ALA A 17 -30.74 18.95 13.21
C ALA A 17 -30.35 19.01 14.69
N ASP A 18 -29.31 18.29 15.08
CA ASP A 18 -28.64 18.39 16.39
C ASP A 18 -29.13 17.49 17.54
N LEU A 19 -29.49 16.23 17.25
CA LEU A 19 -29.32 15.19 18.29
C LEU A 19 -27.84 14.77 18.30
N PRO A 20 -27.13 14.83 19.45
CA PRO A 20 -25.75 14.38 19.54
C PRO A 20 -25.71 12.90 19.19
N MET A 21 -24.89 12.57 18.18
CA MET A 21 -24.69 11.21 17.71
C MET A 21 -24.21 10.34 18.88
N ASP A 22 -24.83 9.18 19.10
CA ASP A 22 -24.47 8.30 20.22
C ASP A 22 -22.99 7.87 20.11
N GLU A 23 -22.20 8.27 21.11
CA GLU A 23 -20.75 8.02 21.14
C GLU A 23 -20.44 6.52 21.12
N ARG A 24 -21.31 5.68 21.69
CA ARG A 24 -21.14 4.21 21.69
C ARG A 24 -21.32 3.66 20.28
N PHE A 25 -22.40 4.06 19.61
CA PHE A 25 -22.63 3.71 18.21
C PHE A 25 -21.45 4.13 17.33
N LEU A 26 -20.92 5.34 17.50
CA LEU A 26 -19.75 5.81 16.74
C LEU A 26 -18.49 4.99 17.02
N LYS A 27 -18.24 4.61 18.27
CA LYS A 27 -17.11 3.74 18.63
C LYS A 27 -17.24 2.36 17.98
N ASP A 28 -18.43 1.78 17.98
CA ASP A 28 -18.69 0.47 17.37
C ASP A 28 -18.51 0.54 15.83
N GLN A 29 -18.98 1.61 15.19
CA GLN A 29 -18.75 1.84 13.76
C GLN A 29 -17.26 1.98 13.44
N ILE A 30 -16.51 2.76 14.24
CA ILE A 30 -15.06 2.90 14.07
C ILE A 30 -14.36 1.55 14.23
N GLN A 31 -14.75 0.75 15.23
CA GLN A 31 -14.19 -0.59 15.42
C GLN A 31 -14.51 -1.52 14.25
N GLY A 32 -15.73 -1.47 13.71
CA GLY A 32 -16.11 -2.21 12.50
C GLY A 32 -15.25 -1.82 11.29
N ILE A 33 -15.02 -0.52 11.12
CA ILE A 33 -14.12 0.00 10.08
C ILE A 33 -12.70 -0.52 10.29
N GLU A 34 -12.16 -0.51 11.51
CA GLU A 34 -10.81 -1.05 11.81
C GLU A 34 -10.66 -2.54 11.44
N LEU A 35 -11.69 -3.36 11.67
CA LEU A 35 -11.68 -4.77 11.28
C LEU A 35 -11.71 -4.94 9.75
N GLN A 36 -12.56 -4.17 9.06
CA GLN A 36 -12.58 -4.15 7.59
C GLN A 36 -11.24 -3.68 7.02
N MET A 37 -10.62 -2.72 7.70
CA MET A 37 -9.31 -2.20 7.39
C MET A 37 -8.23 -3.30 7.47
N GLN A 38 -8.13 -4.04 8.59
CA GLN A 38 -7.18 -5.14 8.71
C GLN A 38 -7.36 -6.21 7.62
N SER A 39 -8.60 -6.51 7.25
CA SER A 39 -8.90 -7.43 6.15
C SER A 39 -8.41 -6.88 4.80
N LEU A 40 -8.64 -5.59 4.53
CA LEU A 40 -8.21 -4.95 3.29
C LEU A 40 -6.68 -4.88 3.18
N GLU A 41 -5.98 -4.62 4.27
CA GLU A 41 -4.52 -4.62 4.33
C GLU A 41 -3.95 -5.98 3.92
N LYS A 42 -4.50 -7.06 4.50
CA LYS A 42 -4.11 -8.43 4.13
C LYS A 42 -4.38 -8.70 2.64
N ASN A 43 -5.55 -8.32 2.14
CA ASN A 43 -5.89 -8.52 0.73
C ASN A 43 -4.97 -7.75 -0.21
N LEU A 44 -4.57 -6.53 0.16
CA LEU A 44 -3.61 -5.73 -0.61
C LEU A 44 -2.23 -6.37 -0.64
N SER A 45 -1.74 -6.89 0.50
CA SER A 45 -0.46 -7.61 0.56
C SER A 45 -0.49 -8.84 -0.35
N THR A 46 -1.52 -9.66 -0.25
CA THR A 46 -1.68 -10.85 -1.10
C THR A 46 -1.82 -10.48 -2.59
N ALA A 47 -2.54 -9.40 -2.91
CA ALA A 47 -2.65 -8.93 -4.29
C ALA A 47 -1.31 -8.43 -4.83
N LEU A 48 -0.50 -7.77 -4.01
CA LEU A 48 0.84 -7.31 -4.38
C LEU A 48 1.76 -8.50 -4.67
N GLU A 49 1.79 -9.49 -3.77
CA GLU A 49 2.55 -10.73 -3.96
C GLU A 49 2.19 -11.44 -5.27
N TYR A 50 0.89 -11.66 -5.52
CA TYR A 50 0.46 -12.31 -6.76
C TYR A 50 0.74 -11.48 -8.00
N SER A 51 0.69 -10.15 -7.90
CA SER A 51 1.03 -9.27 -9.02
C SER A 51 2.52 -9.31 -9.35
N ILE A 52 3.37 -9.39 -8.32
CA ILE A 52 4.82 -9.59 -8.48
C ILE A 52 5.09 -10.95 -9.12
N PHE A 53 4.54 -12.04 -8.60
CA PHE A 53 4.73 -13.37 -9.19
C PHE A 53 4.30 -13.44 -10.65
N ALA A 54 3.09 -12.96 -10.96
CA ALA A 54 2.59 -12.94 -12.33
C ALA A 54 3.48 -12.09 -13.25
N SER A 55 4.05 -10.99 -12.75
CA SER A 55 5.00 -10.18 -13.51
C SER A 55 6.29 -10.93 -13.82
N LEU A 56 6.82 -11.67 -12.86
CA LEU A 56 8.07 -12.43 -13.02
C LEU A 56 7.88 -13.59 -13.99
N ASP A 57 6.79 -14.36 -13.84
CA ASP A 57 6.44 -15.45 -14.74
C ASP A 57 6.31 -14.95 -16.18
N ASN A 58 5.62 -13.82 -16.38
CA ASN A 58 5.47 -13.22 -17.70
C ASN A 58 6.80 -12.72 -18.27
N GLN A 59 7.69 -12.18 -17.43
CA GLN A 59 9.02 -11.73 -17.85
C GLN A 59 9.90 -12.92 -18.26
N GLU A 60 9.85 -14.03 -17.52
CA GLU A 60 10.56 -15.26 -17.87
C GLU A 60 10.06 -15.84 -19.20
N ILE A 61 8.74 -15.90 -19.41
CA ILE A 61 8.15 -16.34 -20.69
C ILE A 61 8.53 -15.39 -21.83
N SER A 62 8.56 -14.08 -21.57
CA SER A 62 8.94 -13.04 -22.54
C SER A 62 10.40 -13.18 -22.98
N THR A 63 11.33 -13.39 -22.04
CA THR A 63 12.75 -13.58 -22.33
C THR A 63 13.00 -14.87 -23.12
N ILE A 64 12.32 -15.97 -22.78
CA ILE A 64 12.39 -17.24 -23.53
C ILE A 64 11.86 -17.08 -24.96
N ASN A 65 10.69 -16.46 -25.12
CA ASN A 65 9.99 -16.40 -26.41
C ASN A 65 10.36 -15.16 -27.25
N LYS A 66 11.21 -14.25 -26.73
CA LYS A 66 11.50 -12.93 -27.30
C LYS A 66 10.24 -12.15 -27.69
N ARG A 67 9.16 -12.32 -26.93
CA ARG A 67 7.87 -11.66 -27.17
C ARG A 67 7.66 -10.59 -26.12
N PHE A 68 7.53 -9.36 -26.58
CA PHE A 68 7.20 -8.23 -25.72
C PHE A 68 5.82 -8.43 -25.07
N SER A 69 5.75 -8.40 -23.74
CA SER A 69 4.46 -8.29 -23.05
C SER A 69 3.96 -6.86 -23.17
N PRO A 70 2.77 -6.61 -23.72
CA PRO A 70 2.19 -5.27 -23.79
C PRO A 70 1.67 -4.78 -22.43
N PHE A 71 1.69 -5.64 -21.40
CA PHE A 71 1.14 -5.32 -20.10
C PHE A 71 2.23 -4.75 -19.19
N ASP A 72 2.00 -3.52 -18.72
CA ASP A 72 2.87 -2.85 -17.77
C ASP A 72 2.56 -3.31 -16.34
N HIS A 73 3.20 -4.43 -15.96
CA HIS A 73 3.10 -4.99 -14.62
C HIS A 73 3.66 -4.06 -13.54
N GLU A 74 4.67 -3.24 -13.87
CA GLU A 74 5.27 -2.33 -12.91
C GLU A 74 4.26 -1.27 -12.46
N THR A 75 3.46 -0.74 -13.38
CA THR A 75 2.38 0.20 -13.03
C THR A 75 1.37 -0.43 -12.05
N VAL A 76 1.08 -1.73 -12.18
CA VAL A 76 0.19 -2.44 -11.24
C VAL A 76 0.85 -2.57 -9.86
N VAL A 77 2.11 -3.00 -9.80
CA VAL A 77 2.89 -3.15 -8.56
C VAL A 77 2.98 -1.80 -7.84
N ARG A 78 3.37 -0.74 -8.54
CA ARG A 78 3.41 0.64 -8.01
C ARG A 78 2.04 1.08 -7.50
N GLY A 79 0.99 0.81 -8.27
CA GLY A 79 -0.40 1.12 -7.89
C GLY A 79 -0.81 0.45 -6.58
N LEU A 80 -0.48 -0.83 -6.39
CA LEU A 80 -0.80 -1.56 -5.17
C LEU A 80 -0.02 -1.03 -3.95
N ILE A 81 1.26 -0.69 -4.14
CA ILE A 81 2.07 -0.04 -3.09
C ILE A 81 1.47 1.32 -2.70
N ASP A 82 1.09 2.14 -3.68
CA ASP A 82 0.46 3.44 -3.44
C ASP A 82 -0.87 3.29 -2.67
N GLN A 83 -1.68 2.29 -3.02
CA GLN A 83 -2.91 1.99 -2.27
C GLN A 83 -2.61 1.54 -0.84
N GLY A 84 -1.61 0.68 -0.64
CA GLY A 84 -1.14 0.29 0.69
C GLY A 84 -0.74 1.50 1.54
N LYS A 85 -0.03 2.48 0.93
CA LYS A 85 0.37 3.69 1.65
C LYS A 85 -0.81 4.60 2.01
N ARG A 86 -1.73 4.83 1.08
CA ARG A 86 -2.98 5.60 1.32
C ARG A 86 -3.81 4.96 2.43
N PHE A 87 -3.86 3.64 2.42
CA PHE A 87 -4.55 2.86 3.42
C PHE A 87 -3.89 2.99 4.80
N SER A 88 -2.56 2.90 4.88
CA SER A 88 -1.80 3.14 6.12
C SER A 88 -2.02 4.56 6.69
N ILE A 89 -2.09 5.58 5.82
CA ILE A 89 -2.45 6.95 6.20
C ILE A 89 -3.84 6.98 6.83
N LEU A 90 -4.83 6.33 6.19
CA LEU A 90 -6.19 6.26 6.70
C LEU A 90 -6.24 5.58 8.07
N ALA A 91 -5.54 4.45 8.24
CA ALA A 91 -5.52 3.66 9.47
C ALA A 91 -4.99 4.49 10.65
N THR A 92 -3.87 5.18 10.40
CA THR A 92 -3.22 6.03 11.38
C THR A 92 -4.13 7.18 11.84
N GLU A 93 -4.84 7.81 10.90
CA GLU A 93 -5.70 8.96 11.23
C GLU A 93 -7.03 8.55 11.87
N ILE A 94 -7.60 7.40 11.48
CA ILE A 94 -8.77 6.83 12.16
C ILE A 94 -8.42 6.42 13.59
N GLY A 95 -7.27 5.78 13.81
CA GLY A 95 -6.81 5.44 15.16
C GLY A 95 -6.69 6.68 16.07
N LYS A 96 -6.09 7.76 15.56
CA LYS A 96 -6.04 9.04 16.28
C LYS A 96 -7.41 9.63 16.57
N PHE A 97 -8.33 9.53 15.61
CA PHE A 97 -9.69 10.02 15.76
C PHE A 97 -10.44 9.25 16.85
N LYS A 98 -10.33 7.92 16.88
CA LYS A 98 -10.93 7.03 17.88
C LYS A 98 -10.54 7.39 19.32
N HIS A 99 -9.27 7.71 19.53
CA HIS A 99 -8.73 8.05 20.86
C HIS A 99 -8.98 9.50 21.30
N ASN A 100 -9.67 10.32 20.49
CA ASN A 100 -9.91 11.74 20.79
C ASN A 100 -11.40 12.13 20.77
N PRO A 101 -12.23 11.55 21.67
CA PRO A 101 -13.60 12.02 21.87
C PRO A 101 -13.64 13.46 22.44
N PRO A 102 -14.76 14.19 22.31
CA PRO A 102 -15.99 13.82 21.62
C PRO A 102 -15.85 13.88 20.10
N PHE A 103 -16.66 13.10 19.39
CA PHE A 103 -16.72 13.09 17.93
C PHE A 103 -17.64 14.22 17.43
N ASP A 104 -17.06 15.38 17.14
CA ASP A 104 -17.80 16.51 16.60
C ASP A 104 -17.63 16.63 15.08
N GLN A 105 -18.59 17.31 14.44
CA GLN A 105 -18.56 17.53 12.99
C GLN A 105 -17.32 18.34 12.57
N LYS A 106 -16.81 19.22 13.44
CA LYS A 106 -15.59 20.00 13.19
C LYS A 106 -14.34 19.10 13.12
N LYS A 107 -14.16 18.15 14.05
CA LYS A 107 -13.06 17.17 13.99
C LYS A 107 -13.22 16.25 12.79
N LEU A 108 -14.44 15.86 12.41
CA LEU A 108 -14.66 15.05 11.20
C LEU A 108 -14.24 15.80 9.93
N GLN A 109 -14.56 17.09 9.83
CA GLN A 109 -14.11 17.93 8.72
C GLN A 109 -12.59 18.11 8.73
N LYS A 110 -11.98 18.27 9.91
CA LYS A 110 -10.53 18.33 10.07
C LYS A 110 -9.84 17.03 9.64
N LEU A 111 -10.42 15.87 10.00
CA LEU A 111 -9.94 14.56 9.58
C LEU A 111 -9.96 14.43 8.05
N LYS A 112 -11.09 14.76 7.41
CA LYS A 112 -11.21 14.76 5.94
C LYS A 112 -10.15 15.62 5.26
N LYS A 113 -9.95 16.86 5.75
CA LYS A 113 -8.91 17.76 5.24
C LYS A 113 -7.50 17.22 5.44
N THR A 114 -7.24 16.58 6.58
CA THR A 114 -5.93 15.99 6.90
C THR A 114 -5.63 14.82 5.96
N LEU A 115 -6.63 13.95 5.72
CA LEU A 115 -6.50 12.83 4.79
C LEU A 115 -6.23 13.31 3.36
N THR A 116 -6.99 14.29 2.86
CA THR A 116 -6.77 14.82 1.50
C THR A 116 -5.40 15.48 1.37
N GLN A 117 -4.95 16.23 2.39
CA GLN A 117 -3.62 16.84 2.39
C GLN A 117 -2.51 15.79 2.40
N LYS A 118 -2.62 14.75 3.23
CA LYS A 118 -1.62 13.68 3.31
C LYS A 118 -1.57 12.84 2.04
N ASN A 119 -2.71 12.52 1.45
CA ASN A 119 -2.77 11.81 0.17
C ASN A 119 -2.18 12.67 -0.95
N LYS A 120 -2.51 13.96 -1.02
CA LYS A 120 -1.91 14.87 -2.00
C LYS A 120 -0.40 15.00 -1.81
N LYS A 121 0.07 15.06 -0.55
CA LYS A 121 1.51 15.07 -0.24
C LYS A 121 2.16 13.80 -0.77
N HIS A 122 1.57 12.64 -0.50
CA HIS A 122 2.04 11.36 -1.02
C HIS A 122 2.07 11.32 -2.54
N ASP A 123 0.99 11.71 -3.20
CA ASP A 123 0.88 11.67 -4.66
C ASP A 123 1.93 12.56 -5.35
N ASN A 124 2.30 13.68 -4.71
CA ASN A 124 3.33 14.61 -5.20
C ASN A 124 4.76 14.28 -4.72
N SER A 125 4.96 13.23 -3.92
CA SER A 125 6.29 12.79 -3.51
C SER A 125 7.08 12.23 -4.70
N SER A 126 8.42 12.32 -4.62
CA SER A 126 9.33 11.68 -5.59
C SER A 126 9.19 10.16 -5.57
N GLU A 127 9.62 9.49 -6.65
CA GLU A 127 9.61 8.02 -6.72
C GLU A 127 10.44 7.38 -5.61
N PHE A 128 11.61 7.95 -5.29
CA PHE A 128 12.43 7.50 -4.17
C PHE A 128 11.67 7.57 -2.84
N ALA A 129 10.95 8.66 -2.57
CA ALA A 129 10.18 8.79 -1.35
C ALA A 129 8.97 7.83 -1.27
N LYS A 130 8.46 7.36 -2.41
CA LYS A 130 7.34 6.40 -2.47
C LYS A 130 7.82 4.95 -2.38
N TYR A 131 8.86 4.61 -3.15
CA TYR A 131 9.24 3.23 -3.42
C TYR A 131 10.65 2.89 -2.91
N GLY A 132 11.50 3.89 -2.65
CA GLY A 132 12.88 3.72 -2.21
C GLY A 132 13.02 3.06 -0.84
N THR A 133 11.97 3.01 -0.02
CA THR A 133 11.96 2.26 1.24
C THR A 133 11.15 0.96 1.18
N SER A 134 10.42 0.69 0.09
CA SER A 134 9.64 -0.56 -0.05
C SER A 134 10.58 -1.70 -0.39
N LYS A 135 10.63 -2.70 0.49
CA LYS A 135 11.41 -3.92 0.29
C LYS A 135 10.88 -4.69 -0.91
N GLU A 136 9.56 -4.80 -1.02
CA GLU A 136 8.85 -5.51 -2.07
C GLU A 136 9.17 -4.93 -3.45
N PHE A 137 9.22 -3.60 -3.56
CA PHE A 137 9.56 -2.94 -4.83
C PHE A 137 11.02 -3.16 -5.22
N LYS A 138 11.95 -3.10 -4.27
CA LYS A 138 13.38 -3.36 -4.52
C LYS A 138 13.62 -4.80 -4.97
N GLU A 139 13.02 -5.76 -4.26
CA GLU A 139 13.11 -7.19 -4.60
C GLU A 139 12.51 -7.46 -5.98
N TYR A 140 11.33 -6.90 -6.27
CA TYR A 140 10.70 -6.97 -7.59
C TYR A 140 11.63 -6.49 -8.70
N LYS A 141 12.23 -5.30 -8.53
CA LYS A 141 13.15 -4.72 -9.53
C LYS A 141 14.42 -5.55 -9.71
N SER A 142 15.00 -6.07 -8.62
CA SER A 142 16.17 -6.96 -8.67
C SER A 142 15.88 -8.20 -9.49
N GLN A 143 14.77 -8.86 -9.22
CA GLN A 143 14.40 -10.10 -9.92
C GLN A 143 14.10 -9.85 -11.40
N ILE A 144 13.40 -8.77 -11.74
CA ILE A 144 13.17 -8.39 -13.14
C ILE A 144 14.49 -8.10 -13.86
N TRP A 145 15.44 -7.45 -13.19
CA TRP A 145 16.76 -7.17 -13.74
C TRP A 145 17.55 -8.46 -13.98
N GLU A 146 17.65 -9.35 -12.98
CA GLU A 146 18.37 -10.63 -13.07
C GLU A 146 17.85 -11.52 -14.20
N LEU A 147 16.53 -11.55 -14.41
CA LEU A 147 15.91 -12.29 -15.53
C LEU A 147 16.32 -11.74 -16.89
N SER A 148 16.56 -10.43 -16.98
CA SER A 148 16.86 -9.74 -18.24
C SER A 148 18.36 -9.63 -18.50
N ASN A 149 19.19 -9.57 -17.45
CA ASN A 149 20.63 -9.35 -17.47
C ASN A 149 21.34 -10.29 -16.47
N PRO A 150 21.45 -11.60 -16.75
CA PRO A 150 21.92 -12.60 -15.78
C PRO A 150 23.39 -12.45 -15.36
N ASP A 151 24.21 -11.81 -16.20
CA ASP A 151 25.65 -11.65 -15.96
C ASP A 151 26.03 -10.23 -15.52
N GLU A 152 25.06 -9.32 -15.36
CA GLU A 152 25.29 -7.92 -15.01
C GLU A 152 24.72 -7.58 -13.63
N PRO A 153 25.52 -6.97 -12.74
CA PRO A 153 25.00 -6.51 -11.47
C PRO A 153 23.92 -5.44 -11.70
N MET A 154 22.85 -5.48 -10.89
CA MET A 154 21.79 -4.48 -10.98
C MET A 154 22.34 -3.08 -10.68
N PRO A 155 22.11 -2.07 -11.54
CA PRO A 155 22.45 -0.70 -11.24
C PRO A 155 21.62 -0.17 -10.05
N PRO A 156 22.07 0.90 -9.38
CA PRO A 156 21.27 1.53 -8.33
C PRO A 156 19.89 1.96 -8.88
N LEU A 157 18.82 1.62 -8.15
CA LEU A 157 17.44 1.88 -8.58
C LEU A 157 17.05 3.36 -8.50
N PHE A 158 17.73 4.11 -7.65
CA PHE A 158 17.51 5.52 -7.43
C PHE A 158 18.87 6.18 -7.33
N ASP A 159 19.01 7.37 -7.92
CA ASP A 159 20.19 8.20 -7.72
C ASP A 159 20.23 8.58 -6.24
N GLU A 160 21.25 8.11 -5.52
CA GLU A 160 21.43 8.37 -4.11
C GLU A 160 21.67 9.87 -3.89
N GLU A 161 20.62 10.60 -3.50
CA GLU A 161 20.82 11.84 -2.73
C GLU A 161 21.36 11.42 -1.35
N GLU A 162 22.68 11.30 -1.27
CA GLU A 162 23.55 11.39 -0.10
C GLU A 162 22.93 10.99 1.27
N GLU A 163 22.87 9.69 1.57
CA GLU A 163 23.02 9.22 2.96
C GLU A 163 23.92 7.96 2.97
N GLU A 164 25.12 8.13 3.54
CA GLU A 164 26.26 7.22 3.54
C GLU A 164 26.01 5.83 4.19
N ASP A 165 26.72 4.84 3.63
CA ASP A 165 27.34 3.65 4.24
C ASP A 165 26.49 2.51 4.84
N ILE A 166 26.43 1.38 4.11
CA ILE A 166 27.32 0.21 4.29
C ILE A 166 27.45 -0.46 2.91
N ILE A 167 28.64 -0.45 2.32
CA ILE A 167 28.95 -1.28 1.14
C ILE A 167 29.10 -2.73 1.62
N VAL A 168 28.02 -3.51 1.56
CA VAL A 168 28.15 -4.97 1.59
C VAL A 168 28.63 -5.40 0.22
N SER A 169 29.95 -5.54 0.05
CA SER A 169 30.51 -6.21 -1.13
C SER A 169 29.87 -7.59 -1.23
N SER A 170 29.19 -7.87 -2.34
CA SER A 170 28.54 -9.16 -2.58
C SER A 170 29.57 -10.29 -2.48
N SER A 171 29.51 -11.07 -1.40
CA SER A 171 30.32 -12.27 -1.28
C SER A 171 29.57 -13.41 -1.97
N THR A 172 30.06 -13.86 -3.12
CA THR A 172 29.57 -15.11 -3.72
C THR A 172 30.09 -16.28 -2.89
N VAL A 173 29.19 -16.91 -2.12
CA VAL A 173 29.53 -18.11 -1.36
C VAL A 173 29.57 -19.29 -2.33
N GLY A 174 30.75 -19.84 -2.58
CA GLY A 174 30.93 -21.01 -3.43
C GLY A 174 30.27 -22.26 -2.84
N LEU A 175 29.26 -22.81 -3.52
CA LEU A 175 28.59 -24.07 -3.13
C LEU A 175 29.43 -25.33 -3.41
N LYS A 176 30.65 -25.16 -3.95
CA LYS A 176 31.59 -26.23 -4.21
C LYS A 176 32.57 -26.33 -3.06
N CYS A 177 32.77 -27.55 -2.56
CA CYS A 177 33.82 -27.83 -1.59
C CYS A 177 35.19 -27.49 -2.23
N PRO A 178 36.04 -26.67 -1.60
CA PRO A 178 37.34 -26.29 -2.17
C PRO A 178 38.31 -27.47 -2.29
N LEU A 179 38.06 -28.57 -1.55
CA LEU A 179 38.90 -29.77 -1.57
C LEU A 179 38.46 -30.79 -2.62
N THR A 180 37.15 -30.96 -2.83
CA THR A 180 36.64 -32.00 -3.73
C THR A 180 36.12 -31.44 -5.05
N THR A 181 35.94 -30.12 -5.16
CA THR A 181 35.33 -29.40 -6.28
C THR A 181 33.89 -29.84 -6.62
N LYS A 182 33.31 -30.73 -5.80
CA LYS A 182 31.93 -31.19 -5.86
C LYS A 182 31.03 -30.29 -5.03
N TYR A 183 29.73 -30.30 -5.34
CA TYR A 183 28.74 -29.60 -4.53
C TYR A 183 28.73 -30.14 -3.10
N LEU A 184 28.55 -29.24 -2.13
CA LEU A 184 28.50 -29.58 -0.72
C LEU A 184 27.23 -30.39 -0.42
N GLU A 185 27.37 -31.68 -0.12
CA GLU A 185 26.24 -32.53 0.29
C GLU A 185 25.96 -32.44 1.80
N ASN A 186 27.00 -32.20 2.62
CA ASN A 186 26.90 -32.03 4.08
C ASN A 186 27.84 -30.89 4.55
N PRO A 187 27.45 -29.61 4.39
CA PRO A 187 28.25 -28.50 4.89
C PRO A 187 28.27 -28.53 6.43
N SER A 188 29.47 -28.54 7.03
CA SER A 188 29.65 -28.36 8.47
C SER A 188 30.28 -27.01 8.75
N THR A 189 29.65 -26.24 9.63
CA THR A 189 30.18 -24.98 10.18
C THR A 189 30.58 -25.25 11.62
N ARG A 190 31.81 -24.88 12.00
CA ARG A 190 32.32 -25.03 13.36
C ARG A 190 32.23 -23.70 14.11
#